data_AF-A0A1B0FGW2-F1
#
_entry.id   AF-A0A1B0FGW2-F1
#
_cell.length_a   1.000
_cell.length_b   1.000
_cell.length_c   1.000
_cell.angle_alpha   90.00
_cell.angle_beta   90.00
_cell.angle_gamma   90.00
#
_symmetry.space_group_name_H-M   'P 1'
#
loop_
_entity.id
_entity.type
_entity.pdbx_description
1 polymer ?
#
loop_
_entity_poly.entity_id
_entity_poly.type
_entity_poly.pdbx_seq_one_letter_code
_entity_poly.pdbx_strand_id
1 'polypeptide(L)'
;MAQRITTFKQLHHAKPNFIIGFDLIGQEDMGDPLHKFANELTDLPSTANFFFHAGETNWYGKTDWNIMDALLLNTKRIGHGFALPKHPQLWSTIRKRNIAIEVNPISNQVLGFIWDLRNHPASFLIAENFPIIISADDPGAWNAKGLSYDFYYAFMAFAPAEADLRFLKQLALNSLKYSILTSEERRKSNRTFQKKWEEFIYNIINMKF
;
A
#
# COMPACT_ATOMS: atom_id res chain seq x y z
N MET A 1 -16.61 17.30 2.17
CA MET A 1 -15.62 17.20 1.08
C MET A 1 -14.99 18.55 0.72
N ALA A 2 -15.78 19.55 0.32
CA ALA A 2 -15.30 20.85 -0.17
C ALA A 2 -14.18 21.51 0.67
N GLN A 3 -14.33 21.60 1.99
CA GLN A 3 -13.30 22.20 2.85
C GLN A 3 -11.95 21.45 2.77
N ARG A 4 -11.97 20.10 2.74
CA ARG A 4 -10.76 19.27 2.67
C ARG A 4 -10.02 19.48 1.35
N ILE A 5 -10.77 19.61 0.24
CA ILE A 5 -10.24 19.90 -1.09
C ILE A 5 -9.57 21.28 -1.12
N THR A 6 -10.23 22.31 -0.58
CA THR A 6 -9.65 23.66 -0.47
C THR A 6 -8.37 23.66 0.36
N THR A 7 -8.38 22.98 1.52
CA THR A 7 -7.19 22.85 2.36
C THR A 7 -6.05 22.15 1.63
N PHE A 8 -6.33 21.03 0.95
CA PHE A 8 -5.32 20.33 0.17
C PHE A 8 -4.73 21.23 -0.93
N LYS A 9 -5.56 21.94 -1.70
CA LYS A 9 -5.11 22.88 -2.73
C LYS A 9 -4.14 23.93 -2.17
N GLN A 10 -4.48 24.54 -1.04
CA GLN A 10 -3.63 25.55 -0.38
C GLN A 10 -2.29 24.95 0.09
N LEU A 11 -2.32 23.79 0.73
CA LEU A 11 -1.12 23.13 1.25
C LEU A 11 -0.21 22.61 0.13
N HIS A 12 -0.79 21.97 -0.89
CA HIS A 12 -0.07 21.49 -2.07
C HIS A 12 0.59 22.65 -2.81
N HIS A 13 -0.11 23.77 -3.01
CA HIS A 13 0.47 24.96 -3.63
C HIS A 13 1.62 25.55 -2.78
N ALA A 14 1.46 25.62 -1.46
CA ALA A 14 2.48 26.17 -0.57
C ALA A 14 3.72 25.28 -0.44
N LYS A 15 3.55 23.95 -0.53
CA LYS A 15 4.61 22.94 -0.31
C LYS A 15 4.47 21.74 -1.27
N PRO A 16 4.62 21.93 -2.59
CA PRO A 16 4.29 20.90 -3.59
C PRO A 16 5.16 19.64 -3.51
N ASN A 17 6.39 19.77 -3.01
CA ASN A 17 7.32 18.65 -2.83
C ASN A 17 7.16 17.92 -1.48
N PHE A 18 6.32 18.43 -0.58
CA PHE A 18 6.09 17.84 0.75
C PHE A 18 4.66 17.27 0.86
N ILE A 19 3.66 18.04 0.45
CA ILE A 19 2.26 17.61 0.38
C ILE A 19 1.99 17.15 -1.03
N ILE A 20 2.34 15.90 -1.34
CA ILE A 20 2.43 15.41 -2.73
C ILE A 20 1.13 14.79 -3.28
N GLY A 21 0.12 14.60 -2.44
CA GLY A 21 -1.10 13.92 -2.86
C GLY A 21 -2.18 13.83 -1.81
N PHE A 22 -3.27 13.17 -2.19
CA PHE A 22 -4.53 13.15 -1.49
C PHE A 22 -5.09 11.72 -1.42
N ASP A 23 -5.86 11.45 -0.37
CA ASP A 23 -6.50 10.17 -0.09
C ASP A 23 -7.80 10.41 0.69
N LEU A 24 -8.71 9.43 0.65
CA LEU A 24 -9.96 9.38 1.40
C LEU A 24 -9.91 8.18 2.35
N ILE A 25 -9.86 8.49 3.65
CA ILE A 25 -9.85 7.49 4.73
C ILE A 25 -11.22 7.39 5.40
N GLY A 26 -11.47 6.27 6.07
CA GLY A 26 -12.68 6.01 6.86
C GLY A 26 -13.14 4.56 6.70
N GLN A 27 -14.24 4.19 7.37
CA GLN A 27 -14.83 2.86 7.21
C GLN A 27 -15.46 2.73 5.81
N GLU A 28 -14.78 2.07 4.88
CA GLU A 28 -15.14 2.03 3.46
C GLU A 28 -16.55 1.46 3.21
N ASP A 29 -16.94 0.40 3.93
CA ASP A 29 -18.24 -0.29 3.73
C ASP A 29 -19.48 0.54 4.08
N MET A 30 -19.33 1.49 5.01
CA MET A 30 -20.39 2.40 5.48
C MET A 30 -20.25 3.80 4.89
N GLY A 31 -19.10 4.10 4.27
CA GLY A 31 -18.82 5.35 3.62
C GLY A 31 -19.46 5.48 2.23
N ASP A 32 -19.25 6.65 1.64
CA ASP A 32 -19.61 6.89 0.25
C ASP A 32 -18.55 6.30 -0.69
N PRO A 33 -18.95 5.68 -1.81
CA PRO A 33 -18.01 5.15 -2.80
C PRO A 33 -17.29 6.29 -3.53
N LEU A 34 -16.10 5.98 -4.05
CA LEU A 34 -15.17 6.96 -4.60
C LEU A 34 -15.75 7.77 -5.75
N HIS A 35 -16.54 7.16 -6.65
CA HIS A 35 -17.19 7.86 -7.76
C HIS A 35 -18.11 9.01 -7.33
N LYS A 36 -18.67 9.01 -6.11
CA LYS A 36 -19.48 10.14 -5.63
C LYS A 36 -18.69 11.43 -5.49
N PHE A 37 -17.38 11.33 -5.34
CA PHE A 37 -16.46 12.46 -5.21
C PHE A 37 -15.68 12.74 -6.48
N ALA A 38 -16.01 12.09 -7.61
CA ALA A 38 -15.23 12.18 -8.83
C ALA A 38 -15.07 13.62 -9.31
N ASN A 39 -16.13 14.43 -9.27
CA ASN A 39 -16.09 15.83 -9.71
C ASN A 39 -15.09 16.65 -8.89
N GLU A 40 -15.16 16.57 -7.56
CA GLU A 40 -14.26 17.29 -6.66
C GLU A 40 -12.81 16.80 -6.76
N LEU A 41 -12.61 15.50 -6.97
CA LEU A 41 -11.28 14.92 -7.14
C LEU A 41 -10.67 15.33 -8.49
N THR A 42 -11.46 15.42 -9.56
CA THR A 42 -10.98 15.91 -10.87
C THR A 42 -10.65 17.40 -10.89
N ASP A 43 -11.17 18.18 -9.94
CA ASP A 43 -10.86 19.60 -9.76
C ASP A 43 -9.52 19.84 -9.00
N LEU A 44 -8.87 18.78 -8.49
CA LEU A 44 -7.55 18.92 -7.88
C LEU A 44 -6.46 19.28 -8.91
N PRO A 45 -5.36 19.94 -8.48
CA PRO A 45 -4.24 20.25 -9.37
C PRO A 45 -3.72 18.99 -10.06
N SER A 46 -3.38 19.07 -11.33
CA SER A 46 -2.87 17.92 -12.10
C SER A 46 -1.55 17.34 -11.58
N THR A 47 -0.84 18.10 -10.72
CA THR A 47 0.37 17.68 -10.00
C THR A 47 0.08 16.87 -8.73
N ALA A 48 -1.18 16.83 -8.28
CA ALA A 48 -1.58 16.05 -7.13
C ALA A 48 -1.58 14.55 -7.48
N ASN A 49 -0.96 13.74 -6.62
CA ASN A 49 -1.06 12.30 -6.70
C ASN A 49 -2.25 11.80 -5.87
N PHE A 50 -2.82 10.67 -6.26
CA PHE A 50 -3.81 9.95 -5.45
C PHE A 50 -3.22 8.67 -4.87
N PHE A 51 -3.62 8.34 -3.65
CA PHE A 51 -3.22 7.13 -2.92
C PHE A 51 -4.43 6.47 -2.24
N PHE A 52 -5.50 6.26 -3.00
CA PHE A 52 -6.79 5.85 -2.44
C PHE A 52 -6.74 4.55 -1.63
N HIS A 53 -7.31 4.58 -0.43
CA HIS A 53 -7.90 3.40 0.20
C HIS A 53 -9.00 2.86 -0.71
N ALA A 54 -8.90 1.59 -1.10
CA ALA A 54 -9.90 0.98 -1.95
C ALA A 54 -9.97 -0.54 -1.80
N GLY A 55 -11.18 -1.05 -1.64
CA GLY A 55 -11.47 -2.48 -1.59
C GLY A 55 -11.02 -3.15 -0.29
N GLU A 56 -10.94 -2.41 0.82
CA GLU A 56 -10.86 -2.96 2.16
C GLU A 56 -12.23 -3.49 2.60
N THR A 57 -12.63 -4.62 2.02
CA THR A 57 -13.95 -5.19 2.26
C THR A 57 -14.00 -6.70 2.07
N ASN A 58 -14.86 -7.35 2.86
CA ASN A 58 -15.22 -8.75 2.65
C ASN A 58 -16.32 -8.92 1.59
N TRP A 59 -17.06 -7.86 1.24
CA TRP A 59 -18.13 -7.94 0.25
C TRP A 59 -17.62 -8.07 -1.18
N TYR A 60 -18.52 -8.49 -2.07
CA TYR A 60 -18.29 -8.55 -3.52
C TYR A 60 -19.42 -7.80 -4.23
N GLY A 61 -19.08 -6.96 -5.21
CA GLY A 61 -20.04 -6.22 -6.03
C GLY A 61 -20.59 -4.94 -5.40
N LYS A 62 -19.95 -4.41 -4.36
CA LYS A 62 -20.33 -3.15 -3.68
C LYS A 62 -19.09 -2.28 -3.48
N THR A 63 -18.55 -2.22 -2.26
CA THR A 63 -17.44 -1.36 -1.84
C THR A 63 -16.15 -1.65 -2.62
N ASP A 64 -15.95 -2.91 -3.00
CA ASP A 64 -14.80 -3.40 -3.76
C ASP A 64 -14.66 -2.78 -5.16
N TRP A 65 -15.72 -2.19 -5.72
CA TRP A 65 -15.64 -1.42 -6.97
C TRP A 65 -14.84 -0.12 -6.84
N ASN A 66 -14.58 0.38 -5.62
CA ASN A 66 -13.69 1.51 -5.41
C ASN A 66 -12.27 1.25 -5.97
N ILE A 67 -11.85 -0.02 -6.11
CA ILE A 67 -10.59 -0.38 -6.79
C ILE A 67 -10.63 0.09 -8.25
N MET A 68 -11.74 -0.12 -8.95
CA MET A 68 -11.92 0.34 -10.33
C MET A 68 -11.92 1.86 -10.40
N ASP A 69 -12.67 2.53 -9.53
CA ASP A 69 -12.73 4.00 -9.47
C ASP A 69 -11.34 4.60 -9.22
N ALA A 70 -10.55 4.00 -8.31
CA ALA A 70 -9.18 4.43 -8.01
C ALA A 70 -8.27 4.31 -9.24
N LEU A 71 -8.45 3.26 -10.05
CA LEU A 71 -7.71 3.08 -11.30
C LEU A 71 -8.12 4.10 -12.37
N LEU A 72 -9.41 4.43 -12.47
CA LEU A 72 -9.91 5.46 -13.40
C LEU A 72 -9.39 6.85 -13.02
N LEU A 73 -9.26 7.12 -11.73
CA LEU A 73 -8.67 8.35 -11.18
C LEU A 73 -7.14 8.35 -11.17
N ASN A 74 -6.48 7.38 -11.79
CA ASN A 74 -5.03 7.29 -11.95
C ASN A 74 -4.25 7.30 -10.62
N THR A 75 -4.77 6.60 -9.61
CA THR A 75 -4.09 6.40 -8.32
C THR A 75 -2.67 5.85 -8.51
N LYS A 76 -1.74 6.28 -7.65
CA LYS A 76 -0.34 5.83 -7.69
C LYS A 76 -0.12 4.52 -6.94
N ARG A 77 -0.88 4.32 -5.87
CA ARG A 77 -0.94 3.10 -5.05
C ARG A 77 -2.37 2.90 -4.56
N ILE A 78 -2.69 1.68 -4.17
CA ILE A 78 -4.00 1.34 -3.60
C ILE A 78 -3.78 0.88 -2.16
N GLY A 79 -4.42 1.57 -1.23
CA GLY A 79 -4.51 1.16 0.17
C GLY A 79 -5.33 -0.11 0.31
N HIS A 80 -4.78 -1.11 1.01
CA HIS A 80 -5.36 -2.42 1.32
C HIS A 80 -5.58 -3.31 0.08
N GLY A 81 -6.47 -2.93 -0.84
CA GLY A 81 -6.80 -3.75 -2.02
C GLY A 81 -7.26 -5.16 -1.66
N PHE A 82 -7.84 -5.35 -0.47
CA PHE A 82 -8.12 -6.66 0.11
C PHE A 82 -9.03 -7.53 -0.78
N ALA A 83 -10.04 -6.90 -1.37
CA ALA A 83 -10.99 -7.53 -2.28
C ALA A 83 -10.46 -7.75 -3.70
N LEU A 84 -9.23 -7.28 -4.03
CA LEU A 84 -8.70 -7.34 -5.39
C LEU A 84 -8.73 -8.73 -6.03
N PRO A 85 -8.46 -9.85 -5.30
CA PRO A 85 -8.51 -11.16 -5.94
C PRO A 85 -9.86 -11.57 -6.52
N LYS A 86 -10.95 -10.89 -6.14
CA LYS A 86 -12.30 -11.11 -6.69
C LYS A 86 -12.49 -10.48 -8.08
N HIS A 87 -11.52 -9.69 -8.55
CA HIS A 87 -11.59 -8.87 -9.76
C HIS A 87 -10.46 -9.16 -10.77
N PRO A 88 -10.42 -10.36 -11.38
CA PRO A 88 -9.32 -10.77 -12.26
C PRO A 88 -9.09 -9.82 -13.45
N GLN A 89 -10.13 -9.13 -13.95
CA GLN A 89 -9.99 -8.16 -15.03
C GLN A 89 -9.15 -6.94 -14.61
N LEU A 90 -9.27 -6.49 -13.35
CA LEU A 90 -8.54 -5.33 -12.82
C LEU A 90 -7.05 -5.64 -12.60
N TRP A 91 -6.69 -6.92 -12.39
CA TRP A 91 -5.30 -7.34 -12.17
C TRP A 91 -4.39 -6.98 -13.33
N SER A 92 -4.85 -7.23 -14.56
CA SER A 92 -4.06 -6.97 -15.76
C SER A 92 -3.71 -5.49 -15.88
N THR A 93 -4.67 -4.62 -15.53
CA THR A 93 -4.51 -3.16 -15.53
C THR A 93 -3.54 -2.72 -14.45
N ILE A 94 -3.66 -3.22 -13.21
CA ILE A 94 -2.77 -2.87 -12.11
C ILE A 94 -1.33 -3.29 -12.40
N ARG A 95 -1.10 -4.52 -12.90
CA ARG A 95 0.23 -5.00 -13.29
C ARG A 95 0.82 -4.14 -14.41
N LYS A 96 0.06 -3.89 -15.48
CA LYS A 96 0.50 -3.07 -16.63
C LYS A 96 0.85 -1.63 -16.24
N ARG A 97 0.05 -1.04 -15.35
CA ARG A 97 0.27 0.33 -14.84
C ARG A 97 1.30 0.37 -13.71
N ASN A 98 1.79 -0.78 -13.26
CA ASN A 98 2.77 -0.91 -12.19
C ASN A 98 2.33 -0.15 -10.91
N ILE A 99 1.07 -0.34 -10.50
CA ILE A 99 0.47 0.23 -9.29
C ILE A 99 0.62 -0.79 -8.16
N ALA A 100 1.17 -0.37 -7.02
CA ALA A 100 1.34 -1.27 -5.88
C ALA A 100 0.11 -1.30 -4.97
N ILE A 101 -0.14 -2.47 -4.39
CA ILE A 101 -1.09 -2.67 -3.29
C ILE A 101 -0.35 -2.56 -1.96
N GLU A 102 -0.83 -1.68 -1.08
CA GLU A 102 -0.36 -1.51 0.29
C GLU A 102 -1.07 -2.53 1.18
N VAL A 103 -0.37 -3.58 1.60
CA VAL A 103 -0.91 -4.65 2.44
C VAL A 103 -0.60 -4.34 3.90
N ASN A 104 -1.64 -4.36 4.75
CA ASN A 104 -1.57 -4.05 6.18
C ASN A 104 -2.08 -5.24 7.01
N PRO A 105 -1.27 -6.31 7.19
CA PRO A 105 -1.69 -7.58 7.78
C PRO A 105 -2.42 -7.45 9.12
N ILE A 106 -1.82 -6.70 10.06
CA ILE A 106 -2.35 -6.61 11.43
C ILE A 106 -3.66 -5.83 11.45
N SER A 107 -3.72 -4.73 10.70
CA SER A 107 -4.96 -3.94 10.53
C SER A 107 -6.10 -4.81 10.02
N ASN A 108 -5.88 -5.59 8.96
CA ASN A 108 -6.91 -6.45 8.39
C ASN A 108 -7.41 -7.52 9.38
N GLN A 109 -6.54 -8.05 10.25
CA GLN A 109 -6.94 -9.00 11.29
C GLN A 109 -7.68 -8.32 12.45
N VAL A 110 -7.18 -7.21 12.98
CA VAL A 110 -7.78 -6.51 14.12
C VAL A 110 -9.16 -5.94 13.76
N LEU A 111 -9.34 -5.46 12.54
CA LEU A 111 -10.61 -4.94 12.03
C LEU A 111 -11.61 -6.04 11.62
N GLY A 112 -11.22 -7.32 11.74
CA GLY A 112 -12.12 -8.45 11.54
C GLY A 112 -12.35 -8.84 10.07
N PHE A 113 -11.51 -8.38 9.14
CA PHE A 113 -11.60 -8.83 7.75
C PHE A 113 -11.16 -10.27 7.57
N ILE A 114 -10.21 -10.73 8.39
CA ILE A 114 -9.72 -12.11 8.37
C ILE A 114 -9.37 -12.58 9.78
N TRP A 115 -9.72 -13.82 10.12
CA TRP A 115 -9.35 -14.41 11.41
C TRP A 115 -7.95 -15.01 11.39
N ASP A 116 -7.66 -15.81 10.36
CA ASP A 116 -6.39 -16.49 10.17
C ASP A 116 -5.65 -15.88 8.97
N LEU A 117 -4.52 -15.23 9.25
CA LEU A 117 -3.70 -14.56 8.25
C LEU A 117 -3.15 -15.49 7.16
N ARG A 118 -3.12 -16.81 7.37
CA ARG A 118 -2.74 -17.76 6.30
C ARG A 118 -3.75 -17.79 5.15
N ASN A 119 -4.99 -17.36 5.40
CA ASN A 119 -6.04 -17.22 4.39
C ASN A 119 -6.09 -15.81 3.77
N HIS A 120 -5.14 -14.93 4.11
CA HIS A 120 -5.14 -13.56 3.62
C HIS A 120 -4.93 -13.51 2.10
N PRO A 121 -5.68 -12.66 1.35
CA PRO A 121 -5.62 -12.56 -0.11
C PRO A 121 -4.23 -12.19 -0.66
N ALA A 122 -3.40 -11.52 0.15
CA ALA A 122 -2.03 -11.17 -0.23
C ALA A 122 -1.13 -12.40 -0.49
N SER A 123 -1.40 -13.56 0.12
CA SER A 123 -0.67 -14.80 -0.18
C SER A 123 -0.75 -15.17 -1.66
N PHE A 124 -1.95 -15.05 -2.23
CA PHE A 124 -2.20 -15.27 -3.65
C PHE A 124 -1.50 -14.19 -4.52
N LEU A 125 -1.57 -12.91 -4.12
CA LEU A 125 -0.88 -11.83 -4.83
C LEU A 125 0.64 -12.03 -4.86
N ILE A 126 1.21 -12.52 -3.75
CA ILE A 126 2.63 -12.88 -3.65
C ILE A 126 2.99 -14.00 -4.62
N ALA A 127 2.20 -15.07 -4.65
CA ALA A 127 2.43 -16.21 -5.56
C ALA A 127 2.43 -15.79 -7.04
N GLU A 128 1.63 -14.77 -7.38
CA GLU A 128 1.53 -14.18 -8.72
C GLU A 128 2.58 -13.11 -9.03
N ASN A 129 3.56 -12.90 -8.14
CA ASN A 129 4.57 -11.83 -8.23
C ASN A 129 3.93 -10.44 -8.46
N PHE A 130 2.83 -10.18 -7.77
CA PHE A 130 2.07 -8.95 -7.90
C PHE A 130 2.82 -7.78 -7.23
N PRO A 131 2.69 -6.54 -7.74
CA PRO A 131 3.29 -5.37 -7.10
C PRO A 131 2.66 -5.10 -5.73
N ILE A 132 3.30 -5.56 -4.66
CA ILE A 132 2.87 -5.32 -3.28
C ILE A 132 3.94 -4.61 -2.46
N ILE A 133 3.49 -3.86 -1.46
CA ILE A 133 4.32 -3.31 -0.38
C ILE A 133 3.66 -3.63 0.96
N ILE A 134 4.48 -3.89 1.99
CA ILE A 134 3.99 -4.13 3.36
C ILE A 134 4.07 -2.82 4.13
N SER A 135 2.97 -2.46 4.80
CA SER A 135 2.88 -1.35 5.73
C SER A 135 2.21 -1.80 7.03
N ALA A 136 2.12 -0.92 8.02
CA ALA A 136 1.60 -1.22 9.36
C ALA A 136 0.31 -0.47 9.70
N ASP A 137 -0.19 0.35 8.76
CA ASP A 137 -1.36 1.21 8.95
C ASP A 137 -1.25 2.07 10.23
N ASP A 138 -2.07 1.82 11.24
CA ASP A 138 -2.03 2.46 12.57
C ASP A 138 -1.39 1.56 13.66
N PRO A 139 -0.07 1.29 13.65
CA PRO A 139 0.54 0.32 14.57
C PRO A 139 0.30 0.62 16.05
N GLY A 140 0.19 1.90 16.42
CA GLY A 140 -0.12 2.31 17.79
C GLY A 140 -1.51 1.87 18.26
N ALA A 141 -2.51 1.85 17.37
CA ALA A 141 -3.85 1.37 17.68
C ALA A 141 -3.89 -0.15 17.87
N TRP A 142 -2.99 -0.88 17.20
CA TRP A 142 -2.89 -2.35 17.25
C TRP A 142 -1.97 -2.87 18.37
N ASN A 143 -1.43 -1.98 19.22
CA ASN A 143 -0.37 -2.31 20.17
C ASN A 143 0.87 -2.95 19.50
N ALA A 144 1.16 -2.52 18.27
CA ALA A 144 2.34 -2.88 17.49
C ALA A 144 3.30 -1.68 17.42
N LYS A 145 4.54 -1.92 16.96
CA LYS A 145 5.54 -0.85 16.81
C LYS A 145 6.32 -0.97 15.50
N GLY A 146 6.35 0.13 14.76
CA GLY A 146 7.06 0.20 13.48
C GLY A 146 6.50 -0.80 12.47
N LEU A 147 7.37 -1.40 11.65
CA LEU A 147 6.99 -2.30 10.55
C LEU A 147 7.30 -3.78 10.81
N SER A 148 8.11 -4.10 11.83
CA SER A 148 8.64 -5.46 12.00
C SER A 148 7.56 -6.51 12.26
N TYR A 149 6.48 -6.14 12.93
CA TYR A 149 5.36 -7.05 13.23
C TYR A 149 4.60 -7.43 11.96
N ASP A 150 4.25 -6.47 11.10
CA ASP A 150 3.62 -6.75 9.81
C ASP A 150 4.56 -7.52 8.87
N PHE A 151 5.87 -7.23 8.87
CA PHE A 151 6.85 -8.02 8.13
C PHE A 151 6.94 -9.47 8.63
N TYR A 152 6.82 -9.70 9.94
CA TYR A 152 6.76 -11.05 10.51
C TYR A 152 5.57 -11.80 9.94
N TYR A 153 4.37 -11.22 9.94
CA TYR A 153 3.19 -11.88 9.38
C TYR A 153 3.26 -12.04 7.86
N ALA A 154 3.77 -11.05 7.14
CA ALA A 154 3.98 -11.17 5.70
C ALA A 154 4.91 -12.34 5.35
N PHE A 155 5.98 -12.54 6.13
CA PHE A 155 6.90 -13.66 5.93
C PHE A 155 6.32 -15.00 6.40
N MET A 156 5.75 -15.05 7.60
CA MET A 156 5.34 -16.31 8.24
C MET A 156 3.98 -16.82 7.77
N ALA A 157 3.07 -15.93 7.36
CA ALA A 157 1.70 -16.30 6.99
C ALA A 157 1.44 -16.24 5.49
N PHE A 158 2.09 -15.33 4.74
CA PHE A 158 1.77 -15.13 3.33
C PHE A 158 2.78 -15.75 2.37
N ALA A 159 4.05 -15.82 2.76
CA ALA A 159 5.10 -16.32 1.90
C ALA A 159 5.04 -17.86 1.79
N PRO A 160 5.48 -18.46 0.66
CA PRO A 160 5.60 -19.91 0.55
C PRO A 160 6.62 -20.46 1.57
N ALA A 161 6.54 -21.75 1.88
CA ALA A 161 7.42 -22.39 2.87
C ALA A 161 8.92 -22.28 2.49
N GLU A 162 9.20 -22.21 1.19
CA GLU A 162 10.55 -22.06 0.63
C GLU A 162 11.00 -20.59 0.53
N ALA A 163 10.18 -19.63 0.99
CA ALA A 163 10.57 -18.23 1.02
C ALA A 163 11.77 -18.03 1.93
N ASP A 164 12.63 -17.10 1.51
CA ASP A 164 13.86 -16.81 2.22
C ASP A 164 14.15 -15.31 2.22
N LEU A 165 15.41 -14.97 2.48
CA LEU A 165 15.84 -13.60 2.58
C LEU A 165 15.65 -12.78 1.29
N ARG A 166 15.56 -13.43 0.12
CA ARG A 166 15.24 -12.77 -1.15
C ARG A 166 13.84 -12.16 -1.11
N PHE A 167 12.88 -12.85 -0.51
CA PHE A 167 11.51 -12.35 -0.34
C PHE A 167 11.48 -11.08 0.50
N LEU A 168 12.13 -11.10 1.67
CA LEU A 168 12.23 -9.93 2.55
C LEU A 168 12.92 -8.74 1.86
N LYS A 169 14.02 -9.01 1.14
CA LYS A 169 14.73 -7.98 0.37
C LYS A 169 13.83 -7.38 -0.71
N GLN A 170 13.06 -8.22 -1.42
CA GLN A 170 12.17 -7.77 -2.48
C GLN A 170 11.07 -6.86 -1.94
N LEU A 171 10.44 -7.19 -0.81
CA LEU A 171 9.44 -6.32 -0.18
C LEU A 171 10.03 -4.96 0.22
N ALA A 172 11.24 -4.95 0.78
CA ALA A 172 11.93 -3.70 1.12
C ALA A 172 12.32 -2.89 -0.13
N LEU A 173 12.74 -3.53 -1.21
CA LEU A 173 13.02 -2.86 -2.49
C LEU A 173 11.74 -2.35 -3.15
N ASN A 174 10.62 -3.06 -3.01
CA ASN A 174 9.32 -2.62 -3.52
C ASN A 174 8.88 -1.32 -2.86
N SER A 175 9.06 -1.17 -1.54
CA SER A 175 8.67 0.08 -0.84
C SER A 175 9.43 1.30 -1.40
N LEU A 176 10.71 1.13 -1.74
CA LEU A 176 11.50 2.15 -2.43
C LEU A 176 11.01 2.34 -3.87
N LYS A 177 10.78 1.26 -4.63
CA LYS A 177 10.32 1.31 -6.02
C LYS A 177 9.01 2.09 -6.18
N TYR A 178 8.02 1.82 -5.32
CA TYR A 178 6.68 2.41 -5.42
C TYR A 178 6.50 3.72 -4.63
N SER A 179 7.56 4.20 -3.98
CA SER A 179 7.60 5.55 -3.41
C SER A 179 7.58 6.65 -4.49
N ILE A 180 7.06 7.83 -4.15
CA ILE A 180 7.05 9.02 -5.03
C ILE A 180 8.30 9.86 -4.78
N LEU A 181 9.46 9.20 -4.77
CA LEU A 181 10.76 9.87 -4.69
C LEU A 181 11.18 10.37 -6.07
N THR A 182 11.78 11.55 -6.09
CA THR A 182 12.52 12.05 -7.25
C THR A 182 13.68 11.12 -7.60
N SER A 183 14.20 11.23 -8.83
CA SER A 183 15.33 10.41 -9.29
C SER A 183 16.57 10.53 -8.37
N GLU A 184 16.80 11.72 -7.83
CA GLU A 184 17.92 11.96 -6.91
C GLU A 184 17.68 11.30 -5.54
N GLU A 185 16.52 11.52 -4.93
CA GLU A 185 16.16 10.93 -3.64
C GLU A 185 16.15 9.40 -3.71
N ARG A 186 15.67 8.84 -4.82
CA ARG A 186 15.67 7.40 -5.09
C ARG A 186 17.10 6.85 -5.15
N ARG A 187 17.99 7.51 -5.89
CA ARG A 187 19.42 7.13 -5.96
C ARG A 187 20.10 7.22 -4.59
N LYS A 188 19.77 8.22 -3.78
CA LYS A 188 20.28 8.34 -2.41
C LYS A 188 19.74 7.21 -1.52
N SER A 189 18.43 6.99 -1.55
CA SER A 189 17.75 5.97 -0.74
C SER A 189 18.22 4.57 -1.09
N ASN A 190 18.40 4.24 -2.37
CA ASN A 190 18.94 2.95 -2.81
C ASN A 190 20.37 2.72 -2.32
N ARG A 191 21.24 3.75 -2.35
CA ARG A 191 22.61 3.64 -1.82
C ARG A 191 22.60 3.41 -0.30
N THR A 192 21.77 4.15 0.43
CA THR A 192 21.61 3.97 1.88
C THR A 192 21.06 2.59 2.21
N PHE A 193 20.04 2.14 1.48
CA PHE A 193 19.45 0.81 1.64
C PHE A 193 20.49 -0.28 1.42
N GLN A 194 21.24 -0.23 0.31
CA GLN A 194 22.24 -1.24 0.01
C GLN A 194 23.30 -1.34 1.11
N LYS A 195 23.81 -0.21 1.61
CA LYS A 195 24.76 -0.18 2.74
C LYS A 195 24.18 -0.81 4.01
N LYS A 196 22.96 -0.42 4.38
CA LYS A 196 22.30 -0.97 5.59
C LYS A 196 21.95 -2.44 5.44
N TRP A 197 21.60 -2.87 4.23
CA TRP A 197 21.33 -4.26 3.92
C TRP A 197 22.60 -5.10 4.07
N GLU A 198 23.74 -4.65 3.54
CA GLU A 198 25.04 -5.34 3.71
C GLU A 198 25.44 -5.46 5.18
N GLU A 199 25.27 -4.39 5.96
CA GLU A 199 25.50 -4.39 7.41
C GLU A 199 24.59 -5.41 8.13
N PHE A 200 23.30 -5.42 7.79
CA PHE A 200 22.35 -6.40 8.31
C PHE A 200 22.77 -7.85 7.96
N ILE A 201 23.15 -8.13 6.71
CA ILE A 201 23.64 -9.46 6.30
C ILE A 201 24.89 -9.84 7.10
N TYR A 202 25.84 -8.92 7.25
CA TYR A 202 27.04 -9.15 8.04
C TYR A 202 26.70 -9.51 9.49
N ASN A 203 25.79 -8.76 10.12
CA ASN A 203 25.35 -9.04 11.49
C ASN A 203 24.64 -10.38 11.61
N ILE A 204 23.82 -10.76 10.62
CA ILE A 204 23.13 -12.06 10.58
C ILE A 204 24.11 -13.23 10.52
N ILE A 205 25.07 -13.17 9.59
CA ILE A 205 26.08 -14.22 9.41
C ILE A 205 26.96 -14.37 10.66
N ASN A 206 27.26 -13.26 11.34
CA ASN A 206 28.15 -13.23 12.50
C ASN A 206 27.41 -13.25 13.85
N MET A 207 26.09 -13.48 13.87
CA MET A 207 25.24 -13.53 15.07
C MET A 207 25.39 -12.32 16.01
N LYS A 208 25.48 -11.11 15.45
CA LYS A 208 25.56 -9.85 16.21
C LYS A 208 24.18 -9.20 16.26
N PHE A 209 23.38 -9.48 17.30
CA PHE A 209 22.04 -8.92 17.50
C PHE A 209 21.86 -8.37 18.92
#